data_AF-A0A521SML6-F1
#
_entry.id   AF-A0A521SML6-F1
#
_cell.length_a   1.000
_cell.length_b   1.000
_cell.length_c   1.000
_cell.angle_alpha   90.00
_cell.angle_beta   90.00
_cell.angle_gamma   90.00
#
_symmetry.space_group_name_H-M   'P 1'
#
loop_
_entity.id
_entity.type
_entity.pdbx_description
1 polymer ?
#
loop_
_entity_poly.entity_id
_entity_poly.type
_entity_poly.pdbx_seq_one_letter_code
_entity_poly.pdbx_strand_id
1 'polypeptide(L)'
;MPAPMKLQATWEALASAPHRLFFLGGACQGVASVLWWLLDLSGRFAGFYPSPSWTIPPVWAHAYLMIYGFFPFFIFGFLFTFLPNWLDAERLPSRHYLSSFFATASGTVLFYVGLIFDKSILLLAVLLILSGWGMGAVALLRMLLPARSPEKVHLSLIVFFVIFGEAGSLSFCFWLLTNRSIWLDFTDVV
;
A
#
# COMPACT_ATOMS: atom_id res chain seq x y z
N MET A 1 -22.37 18.49 25.67
CA MET A 1 -22.41 17.50 24.57
C MET A 1 -21.72 18.12 23.36
N PRO A 2 -20.64 17.53 22.80
CA PRO A 2 -20.08 18.03 21.55
C PRO A 2 -21.12 17.85 20.43
N ALA A 3 -21.31 18.89 19.62
CA ALA A 3 -22.25 18.87 18.50
C ALA A 3 -21.86 17.76 17.50
N PRO A 4 -22.83 17.10 16.83
CA PRO A 4 -22.51 16.11 15.81
C PRO A 4 -21.67 16.77 14.71
N MET A 5 -20.42 16.32 14.55
CA MET A 5 -19.58 16.74 13.43
C MET A 5 -20.30 16.40 12.13
N LYS A 6 -20.47 17.39 11.27
CA LYS A 6 -20.94 17.15 9.90
C LYS A 6 -19.88 16.34 9.15
N LEU A 7 -20.29 15.28 8.46
CA LEU A 7 -19.41 14.39 7.67
C LEU A 7 -18.43 15.17 6.77
N GLN A 8 -18.89 16.28 6.21
CA GLN A 8 -18.08 17.18 5.40
C GLN A 8 -16.89 17.79 6.16
N ALA A 9 -17.09 18.23 7.41
CA ALA A 9 -16.02 18.76 8.24
C ALA A 9 -14.99 17.69 8.62
N THR A 10 -15.43 16.44 8.83
CA THR A 10 -14.53 15.30 9.08
C THR A 10 -13.72 14.95 7.84
N TRP A 11 -14.35 14.95 6.66
CA TRP A 11 -13.68 14.74 5.39
C TRP A 11 -12.63 15.82 5.11
N GLU A 12 -13.00 17.09 5.26
CA GLU A 12 -12.08 18.21 5.09
C GLU A 12 -10.89 18.11 6.06
N ALA A 13 -11.12 17.73 7.32
CA ALA A 13 -10.06 17.53 8.30
C ALA A 13 -9.12 16.36 7.98
N LEU A 14 -9.63 15.26 7.41
CA LEU A 14 -8.83 14.11 7.00
C LEU A 14 -8.06 14.38 5.71
N ALA A 15 -8.72 15.00 4.73
CA ALA A 15 -8.14 15.31 3.44
C ALA A 15 -7.23 16.55 3.47
N SER A 16 -7.20 17.34 4.55
CA SER A 16 -6.34 18.54 4.63
C SER A 16 -4.85 18.22 4.74
N ALA A 17 -4.50 17.02 5.19
CA ALA A 17 -3.11 16.60 5.37
C ALA A 17 -2.92 15.13 5.01
N PRO A 18 -1.93 14.79 4.17
CA PRO A 18 -1.80 13.45 3.62
C PRO A 18 -1.58 12.39 4.69
N HIS A 19 -0.74 12.64 5.71
CA HIS A 19 -0.51 11.67 6.78
C HIS A 19 -1.78 11.24 7.52
N ARG A 20 -2.80 12.09 7.67
CA ARG A 20 -4.01 11.76 8.43
C ARG A 20 -4.80 10.64 7.74
N LEU A 21 -5.09 10.84 6.46
CA LEU A 21 -5.83 9.88 5.67
C LEU A 21 -5.03 8.58 5.45
N PHE A 22 -3.76 8.72 5.09
CA PHE A 22 -2.89 7.58 4.83
C PHE A 22 -2.63 6.75 6.10
N PHE A 23 -2.33 7.36 7.25
CA PHE A 23 -2.07 6.60 8.48
C PHE A 23 -3.34 5.96 9.03
N LEU A 24 -4.51 6.60 8.87
CA LEU A 24 -5.78 5.96 9.20
C LEU A 24 -6.02 4.73 8.33
N GLY A 25 -5.84 4.85 7.01
CA GLY A 25 -5.94 3.72 6.08
C GLY A 25 -4.97 2.59 6.43
N GLY A 26 -3.70 2.93 6.72
CA GLY A 26 -2.68 1.98 7.15
C GLY A 26 -3.00 1.30 8.48
N ALA A 27 -3.52 2.03 9.46
CA ALA A 27 -3.94 1.47 10.75
C ALA A 27 -5.10 0.49 10.59
N CYS A 28 -6.14 0.87 9.84
CA CYS A 28 -7.25 -0.03 9.51
C CYS A 28 -6.75 -1.28 8.78
N GLN A 29 -5.84 -1.11 7.81
CA GLN A 29 -5.27 -2.20 7.05
C GLN A 29 -4.41 -3.14 7.89
N GLY A 30 -3.64 -2.61 8.84
CA GLY A 30 -2.83 -3.41 9.75
C GLY A 30 -3.71 -4.28 10.64
N VAL A 31 -4.77 -3.71 11.22
CA VAL A 31 -5.76 -4.46 12.00
C VAL A 31 -6.43 -5.53 11.14
N ALA A 32 -6.89 -5.18 9.93
CA ALA A 32 -7.51 -6.14 9.01
C ALA A 32 -6.57 -7.30 8.64
N SER A 33 -5.30 -7.00 8.35
CA SER A 33 -4.28 -8.00 8.00
C SER A 33 -4.00 -8.96 9.15
N VAL A 34 -3.86 -8.43 10.37
CA VAL A 34 -3.61 -9.26 11.56
C VAL A 34 -4.83 -10.09 11.91
N LEU A 35 -6.04 -9.53 11.87
CA LEU A 35 -7.27 -10.28 12.12
C LEU A 35 -7.48 -11.39 11.10
N TRP A 36 -7.29 -11.10 9.81
CA TRP A 36 -7.38 -12.11 8.75
C TRP A 36 -6.30 -13.20 8.92
N TRP A 37 -5.08 -12.84 9.29
CA TRP A 37 -4.01 -13.79 9.53
C TRP A 37 -4.26 -14.68 10.75
N LEU A 38 -4.74 -14.10 11.86
CA LEU A 38 -5.15 -14.85 13.05
C LEU A 38 -6.29 -15.82 12.73
N LEU A 39 -7.23 -15.40 11.89
CA LEU A 39 -8.26 -16.28 11.36
C LEU A 39 -7.60 -17.47 10.65
N ASP A 40 -6.81 -17.25 9.60
CA ASP A 40 -6.15 -18.36 8.88
C ASP A 40 -5.36 -19.32 9.80
N LEU A 41 -4.56 -18.78 10.73
CA LEU A 41 -3.79 -19.60 11.68
C LEU A 41 -4.66 -20.39 12.65
N SER A 42 -5.76 -19.81 13.15
CA SER A 42 -6.64 -20.48 14.11
C SER A 42 -7.37 -21.67 13.49
N GLY A 43 -7.78 -21.58 12.23
CA GLY A 43 -8.34 -22.72 11.50
C GLY A 43 -7.31 -23.82 11.25
N ARG A 44 -6.07 -23.44 10.87
CA ARG A 44 -5.02 -24.40 10.51
C ARG A 44 -4.35 -25.09 11.68
N PHE A 45 -4.10 -24.36 12.78
CA PHE A 45 -3.24 -24.84 13.87
C PHE A 45 -3.97 -24.99 15.21
N ALA A 46 -5.03 -24.21 15.47
CA ALA A 46 -5.79 -24.30 16.71
C ALA A 46 -7.03 -25.21 16.61
N GLY A 47 -7.42 -25.62 15.40
CA GLY A 47 -8.55 -26.52 15.17
C GLY A 47 -9.92 -25.93 15.51
N PHE A 48 -10.03 -24.60 15.61
CA PHE A 48 -11.30 -23.93 15.95
C PHE A 48 -12.38 -24.09 14.87
N TYR A 49 -11.98 -24.30 13.61
CA TYR A 49 -12.86 -24.52 12.45
C TYR A 49 -12.05 -25.11 11.29
N PRO A 50 -12.69 -25.61 10.21
CA PRO A 50 -11.99 -26.15 9.06
C PRO A 50 -11.02 -25.15 8.43
N SER A 51 -9.83 -25.60 8.03
CA SER A 51 -8.82 -24.77 7.37
C SER A 51 -9.43 -23.95 6.23
N PRO A 52 -9.36 -22.61 6.28
CA PRO A 52 -9.88 -21.77 5.21
C PRO A 52 -9.23 -22.10 3.86
N SER A 53 -10.05 -22.12 2.81
CA SER A 53 -9.58 -22.19 1.43
C SER A 53 -9.49 -20.77 0.87
N TRP A 54 -8.30 -20.40 0.42
CA TRP A 54 -8.05 -19.10 -0.21
C TRP A 54 -7.59 -19.31 -1.65
N THR A 55 -7.80 -18.30 -2.49
CA THR A 55 -7.40 -18.32 -3.90
C THR A 55 -5.89 -18.50 -4.12
N ILE A 56 -5.06 -18.08 -3.16
CA ILE A 56 -3.61 -18.24 -3.17
C ILE A 56 -3.11 -18.75 -1.81
N PRO A 57 -1.89 -19.33 -1.72
CA PRO A 57 -1.35 -19.74 -0.44
C PRO A 57 -1.31 -18.56 0.56
N PRO A 58 -1.82 -18.75 1.79
CA PRO A 58 -2.04 -17.65 2.72
C PRO A 58 -0.75 -16.97 3.18
N VAL A 59 0.38 -17.68 3.22
CA VAL A 59 1.69 -17.10 3.54
C VAL A 59 2.06 -15.99 2.56
N TRP A 60 1.86 -16.22 1.26
CA TRP A 60 2.15 -15.22 0.22
C TRP A 60 1.14 -14.06 0.24
N ALA A 61 -0.13 -14.35 0.52
CA ALA A 61 -1.14 -13.32 0.73
C ALA A 61 -0.79 -12.42 1.93
N HIS A 62 -0.40 -13.01 3.07
CA HIS A 62 0.01 -12.27 4.26
C HIS A 62 1.23 -11.39 3.99
N ALA A 63 2.28 -11.96 3.39
CA ALA A 63 3.48 -11.22 3.02
C ALA A 63 3.13 -10.03 2.12
N TYR A 64 2.29 -10.23 1.10
CA TYR A 64 1.87 -9.16 0.20
C TYR A 64 1.05 -8.08 0.94
N LEU A 65 0.08 -8.47 1.77
CA LEU A 65 -0.74 -7.54 2.55
C LEU A 65 0.09 -6.71 3.53
N MET A 66 1.12 -7.29 4.14
CA MET A 66 2.00 -6.57 5.08
C MET A 66 3.01 -5.68 4.36
N ILE A 67 3.61 -6.13 3.25
CA ILE A 67 4.67 -5.39 2.56
C ILE A 67 4.10 -4.34 1.60
N TYR A 68 3.12 -4.70 0.78
CA TYR A 68 2.57 -3.86 -0.28
C TYR A 68 1.16 -3.34 0.03
N GLY A 69 0.42 -4.02 0.90
CA GLY A 69 -0.89 -3.56 1.37
C GLY A 69 -0.80 -2.58 2.53
N PHE A 70 0.17 -2.72 3.44
CA PHE A 70 0.22 -1.99 4.72
C PHE A 70 1.27 -0.89 4.76
N PHE A 71 2.56 -1.21 4.57
CA PHE A 71 3.63 -0.20 4.66
C PHE A 71 3.49 1.00 3.71
N PRO A 72 2.98 0.87 2.47
CA PRO A 72 2.89 2.01 1.55
C PRO A 72 2.02 3.13 2.08
N PHE A 73 1.00 2.80 2.88
CA PHE A 73 0.20 3.83 3.56
C PHE A 73 1.07 4.73 4.43
N PHE A 74 1.97 4.15 5.24
CA PHE A 74 2.83 4.93 6.12
C PHE A 74 3.96 5.63 5.36
N ILE A 75 4.57 4.95 4.38
CA ILE A 75 5.62 5.52 3.54
C ILE A 75 5.11 6.77 2.81
N PHE A 76 4.01 6.66 2.08
CA PHE A 76 3.46 7.79 1.33
C PHE A 76 2.85 8.86 2.25
N GLY A 77 2.16 8.47 3.33
CA GLY A 77 1.62 9.42 4.31
C GLY A 77 2.72 10.29 4.94
N PHE A 78 3.86 9.68 5.27
CA PHE A 78 5.04 10.37 5.77
C PHE A 78 5.67 11.24 4.68
N LEU A 79 6.02 10.67 3.53
CA LEU A 79 6.76 11.40 2.48
C LEU A 79 5.97 12.57 1.91
N PHE A 80 4.66 12.43 1.67
CA PHE A 80 3.85 13.57 1.21
C PHE A 80 3.72 14.70 2.25
N THR A 81 3.97 14.41 3.52
CA THR A 81 3.95 15.43 4.59
C THR A 81 5.31 16.08 4.78
N PHE A 82 6.39 15.29 4.83
CA PHE A 82 7.72 15.77 5.22
C PHE A 82 8.61 16.14 4.04
N LEU A 83 8.51 15.43 2.92
CA LEU A 83 9.39 15.66 1.76
C LEU A 83 9.30 17.09 1.21
N PRO A 84 8.11 17.73 1.09
CA PRO A 84 8.04 19.12 0.64
C PRO A 84 8.82 20.08 1.56
N ASN A 85 8.74 19.87 2.88
CA ASN A 85 9.43 20.72 3.85
C ASN A 85 10.95 20.54 3.79
N TRP A 86 11.45 19.31 3.60
CA TRP A 86 12.89 19.05 3.48
C TRP A 86 13.49 19.54 2.17
N LEU A 87 12.69 19.59 1.10
CA LEU A 87 13.10 20.12 -0.20
C LEU A 87 12.92 21.63 -0.33
N ASP A 88 12.31 22.30 0.65
CA ASP A 88 11.82 23.68 0.55
C ASP A 88 10.94 23.88 -0.72
N ALA A 89 10.08 22.89 -0.98
CA ALA A 89 9.23 22.81 -2.16
C ALA A 89 7.78 23.17 -1.83
N GLU A 90 7.03 23.59 -2.85
CA GLU A 90 5.59 23.80 -2.72
C GLU A 90 4.87 22.51 -2.30
N ARG A 91 3.83 22.67 -1.47
CA ARG A 91 3.02 21.55 -1.01
C ARG A 91 2.27 20.90 -2.17
N LEU A 92 2.17 19.57 -2.14
CA LEU A 92 1.47 18.82 -3.17
C LEU A 92 -0.03 19.17 -3.19
N PRO A 93 -0.61 19.45 -4.37
CA PRO A 93 -2.05 19.56 -4.53
C PRO A 93 -2.76 18.29 -4.04
N SER A 94 -3.88 18.45 -3.35
CA SER A 94 -4.61 17.34 -2.70
C SER A 94 -4.98 16.21 -3.66
N ARG A 95 -5.33 16.56 -4.89
CA ARG A 95 -5.66 15.62 -5.96
C ARG A 95 -4.60 14.52 -6.13
N HIS A 96 -3.31 14.84 -6.06
CA HIS A 96 -2.26 13.86 -6.35
C HIS A 96 -2.13 12.78 -5.28
N TYR A 97 -2.08 13.16 -3.99
CA TYR A 97 -2.01 12.15 -2.93
C TYR A 97 -3.35 11.44 -2.71
N LEU A 98 -4.49 12.10 -2.97
CA LEU A 98 -5.79 11.46 -2.89
C LEU A 98 -5.95 10.38 -3.98
N SER A 99 -5.51 10.64 -5.22
CA SER A 99 -5.53 9.62 -6.28
C SER A 99 -4.68 8.40 -5.93
N SER A 100 -3.47 8.63 -5.39
CA SER A 100 -2.60 7.55 -4.89
C SER A 100 -3.28 6.77 -3.76
N PHE A 101 -3.84 7.47 -2.77
CA PHE A 101 -4.54 6.86 -1.63
C PHE A 101 -5.69 5.96 -2.08
N PHE A 102 -6.60 6.49 -2.89
CA PHE A 102 -7.81 5.75 -3.27
C PHE A 102 -7.50 4.55 -4.15
N ALA A 103 -6.54 4.65 -5.07
CA ALA A 103 -6.11 3.50 -5.87
C ALA A 103 -5.52 2.39 -4.98
N THR A 104 -4.62 2.75 -4.06
CA THR A 104 -4.04 1.77 -3.11
C THR A 104 -5.12 1.18 -2.21
N ALA A 105 -5.95 2.00 -1.56
CA ALA A 105 -6.99 1.55 -0.65
C ALA A 105 -8.04 0.67 -1.32
N SER A 106 -8.53 1.05 -2.51
CA SER A 106 -9.46 0.22 -3.27
C SER A 106 -8.82 -1.09 -3.70
N GLY A 107 -7.56 -1.07 -4.14
CA GLY A 107 -6.82 -2.28 -4.46
C GLY A 107 -6.64 -3.19 -3.24
N THR A 108 -6.31 -2.64 -2.07
CA THR A 108 -6.20 -3.39 -0.82
C THR A 108 -7.51 -4.05 -0.40
N VAL A 109 -8.63 -3.32 -0.46
CA VAL A 109 -9.97 -3.88 -0.19
C VAL A 109 -10.29 -5.01 -1.19
N LEU A 110 -10.03 -4.76 -2.47
CA LEU A 110 -10.28 -5.73 -3.53
C LEU A 110 -9.38 -6.97 -3.39
N PHE A 111 -8.20 -6.85 -2.77
CA PHE A 111 -7.32 -7.98 -2.50
C PHE A 111 -7.99 -8.99 -1.57
N TYR A 112 -8.62 -8.53 -0.48
CA TYR A 112 -9.37 -9.42 0.42
C TYR A 112 -10.55 -10.09 -0.28
N VAL A 113 -11.25 -9.35 -1.15
CA VAL A 113 -12.32 -9.93 -2.00
C VAL A 113 -11.73 -11.01 -2.91
N GLY A 114 -10.61 -10.73 -3.57
CA GLY A 114 -9.92 -11.68 -4.44
C GLY A 114 -9.41 -12.93 -3.72
N LEU A 115 -9.06 -12.84 -2.44
CA LEU A 115 -8.67 -14.03 -1.66
C LEU A 115 -9.82 -15.03 -1.45
N ILE A 116 -11.06 -14.54 -1.47
CA ILE A 116 -12.26 -15.34 -1.21
C ILE A 116 -12.84 -15.91 -2.51
N PHE A 117 -12.83 -15.11 -3.59
CA PHE A 117 -13.57 -15.44 -4.81
C PHE A 117 -12.69 -16.03 -5.91
N ASP A 118 -11.84 -15.21 -6.54
CA ASP A 118 -11.05 -15.66 -7.68
C ASP A 118 -9.80 -14.82 -7.96
N LYS A 119 -8.93 -15.43 -8.76
CA LYS A 119 -7.59 -14.93 -9.08
C LYS A 119 -7.60 -13.68 -9.97
N SER A 120 -8.64 -13.46 -10.78
CA SER A 120 -8.76 -12.28 -11.63
C SER A 120 -9.02 -11.04 -10.80
N ILE A 121 -9.83 -11.17 -9.73
CA ILE A 121 -10.03 -10.09 -8.76
C ILE A 121 -8.73 -9.76 -8.03
N LEU A 122 -7.93 -10.77 -7.63
CA LEU A 122 -6.59 -10.54 -7.06
C LEU A 122 -5.67 -9.79 -8.02
N LEU A 123 -5.66 -10.17 -9.30
CA LEU A 123 -4.86 -9.49 -10.30
C LEU A 123 -5.26 -8.01 -10.43
N LEU A 124 -6.56 -7.73 -10.52
CA LEU A 124 -7.07 -6.36 -10.55
C LEU A 124 -6.70 -5.57 -9.28
N ALA A 125 -6.79 -6.21 -8.11
CA ALA A 125 -6.38 -5.62 -6.83
C ALA A 125 -4.90 -5.21 -6.83
N VAL A 126 -4.02 -6.11 -7.28
CA VAL A 126 -2.57 -5.86 -7.38
C VAL A 126 -2.26 -4.75 -8.39
N LEU A 127 -2.95 -4.72 -9.53
CA LEU A 127 -2.80 -3.66 -10.53
C LEU A 127 -3.25 -2.28 -9.99
N LEU A 128 -4.30 -2.24 -9.17
CA LEU A 128 -4.72 -1.01 -8.50
C LEU A 128 -3.71 -0.54 -7.46
N ILE A 129 -3.14 -1.45 -6.67
CA ILE A 129 -2.07 -1.13 -5.70
C ILE A 129 -0.82 -0.61 -6.41
N LEU A 130 -0.39 -1.27 -7.50
CA LEU A 130 0.70 -0.82 -8.36
C LEU A 130 0.42 0.59 -8.91
N SER A 131 -0.77 0.82 -9.45
CA SER A 131 -1.17 2.13 -9.97
C SER A 131 -1.14 3.20 -8.87
N GLY A 132 -1.63 2.89 -7.67
CA GLY A 132 -1.61 3.78 -6.50
C GLY A 132 -0.19 4.13 -6.06
N TRP A 133 0.69 3.13 -6.01
CA TRP A 133 2.11 3.29 -5.69
C TRP A 133 2.82 4.14 -6.76
N GLY A 134 2.67 3.79 -8.04
CA GLY A 134 3.28 4.50 -9.16
C GLY A 134 2.83 5.97 -9.23
N MET A 135 1.54 6.25 -9.03
CA MET A 135 1.05 7.63 -8.91
C MET A 135 1.74 8.41 -7.77
N GLY A 136 1.94 7.74 -6.63
CA GLY A 136 2.63 8.35 -5.50
C GLY A 136 4.11 8.60 -5.77
N ALA A 137 4.80 7.61 -6.34
CA ALA A 137 6.21 7.72 -6.73
C ALA A 137 6.42 8.85 -7.76
N VAL A 138 5.55 8.97 -8.76
CA VAL A 138 5.57 10.07 -9.73
C VAL A 138 5.36 11.42 -9.06
N ALA A 139 4.46 11.51 -8.07
CA ALA A 139 4.27 12.76 -7.32
C ALA A 139 5.51 13.16 -6.52
N LEU A 140 6.21 12.21 -5.89
CA LEU A 140 7.47 12.48 -5.17
C LEU A 140 8.59 12.90 -6.13
N LEU A 141 8.73 12.21 -7.27
CA LEU A 141 9.71 12.57 -8.31
C LEU A 141 9.50 13.99 -8.83
N ARG A 142 8.25 14.40 -9.06
CA ARG A 142 7.93 15.76 -9.53
C ARG A 142 8.36 16.85 -8.55
N MET A 143 8.38 16.57 -7.24
CA MET A 143 8.94 17.51 -6.25
C MET A 143 10.47 17.48 -6.24
N LEU A 144 11.05 16.28 -6.31
CA LEU A 144 12.49 16.06 -6.17
C LEU A 144 13.28 16.64 -7.35
N LEU A 145 12.80 16.45 -8.58
CA LEU A 145 13.53 16.83 -9.79
C LEU A 145 13.92 18.33 -9.83
N PRO A 146 12.99 19.29 -9.65
CA PRO A 146 13.31 20.72 -9.68
C PRO A 146 13.99 21.24 -8.39
N ALA A 147 14.00 20.47 -7.30
CA ALA A 147 14.52 20.93 -6.01
C ALA A 147 16.02 21.30 -6.08
N ARG A 148 16.40 22.35 -5.33
CA ARG A 148 17.79 22.83 -5.19
C ARG A 148 18.33 22.73 -3.76
N SER A 149 17.61 22.03 -2.88
CA SER A 149 17.99 21.82 -1.47
C SER A 149 19.32 21.05 -1.35
N PRO A 150 20.19 21.38 -0.39
CA PRO A 150 21.37 20.59 -0.05
C PRO A 150 21.05 19.13 0.28
N GLU A 151 19.86 18.87 0.85
CA GLU A 151 19.38 17.54 1.23
C GLU A 151 19.00 16.65 0.03
N LYS A 152 19.01 17.20 -1.19
CA LYS A 152 18.53 16.51 -2.40
C LYS A 152 19.19 15.14 -2.62
N VAL A 153 20.48 14.98 -2.31
CA VAL A 153 21.18 13.71 -2.51
C VAL A 153 20.57 12.60 -1.63
N HIS A 154 20.41 12.87 -0.33
CA HIS A 154 19.81 11.90 0.60
C HIS A 154 18.35 11.61 0.23
N LEU A 155 17.58 12.65 -0.09
CA LEU A 155 16.18 12.52 -0.46
C LEU A 155 15.98 11.80 -1.81
N SER A 156 16.96 11.89 -2.71
CA SER A 156 16.96 11.13 -3.96
C SER A 156 17.11 9.64 -3.72
N LEU A 157 17.91 9.22 -2.73
CA LEU A 157 18.03 7.82 -2.34
C LEU A 157 16.71 7.29 -1.77
N ILE A 158 16.02 8.08 -0.94
CA ILE A 158 14.71 7.71 -0.40
C ILE A 158 13.70 7.47 -1.54
N VAL A 159 13.60 8.42 -2.48
CA VAL A 159 12.67 8.29 -3.63
C VAL A 159 13.08 7.13 -4.54
N PHE A 160 14.38 6.90 -4.74
CA PHE A 160 14.90 5.74 -5.46
C PHE A 160 14.45 4.42 -4.83
N PHE A 161 14.57 4.27 -3.50
CA PHE A 161 14.10 3.06 -2.82
C PHE A 161 12.58 2.89 -2.86
N VAL A 162 11.81 3.98 -2.84
CA VAL A 162 10.35 3.91 -3.04
C VAL A 162 10.00 3.38 -4.43
N ILE A 163 10.69 3.82 -5.48
CA ILE A 163 10.48 3.33 -6.85
C ILE A 163 10.94 1.87 -6.96
N PHE A 164 12.11 1.55 -6.41
CA PHE A 164 12.63 0.19 -6.44
C PHE A 164 11.74 -0.80 -5.69
N GLY A 165 11.09 -0.36 -4.60
CA GLY A 165 10.13 -1.17 -3.85
C GLY A 165 8.96 -1.69 -4.69
N GLU A 166 8.57 -0.97 -5.74
CA GLU A 166 7.50 -1.39 -6.66
C GLU A 166 7.86 -2.68 -7.42
N ALA A 167 9.15 -2.97 -7.62
CA ALA A 167 9.63 -4.16 -8.32
C ALA A 167 9.16 -5.47 -7.67
N GLY A 168 9.06 -5.52 -6.34
CA GLY A 168 8.57 -6.72 -5.67
C GLY A 168 7.05 -6.93 -5.82
N SER A 169 6.26 -5.85 -5.87
CA SER A 169 4.83 -5.95 -6.21
C SER A 169 4.62 -6.34 -7.68
N LEU A 170 5.49 -5.88 -8.59
CA LEU A 170 5.52 -6.33 -9.98
C LEU A 170 5.85 -7.82 -10.07
N SER A 171 6.85 -8.29 -9.32
CA SER A 171 7.18 -9.71 -9.23
C SER A 171 5.97 -10.55 -8.77
N PHE A 172 5.27 -10.11 -7.72
CA PHE A 172 4.04 -10.76 -7.27
C PHE A 172 2.94 -10.76 -8.35
N CYS A 173 2.80 -9.68 -9.11
CA CYS A 173 1.87 -9.59 -10.24
C CYS A 173 2.23 -10.61 -11.35
N PHE A 174 3.52 -10.73 -11.70
CA PHE A 174 3.99 -11.72 -12.67
C PHE A 174 3.80 -13.15 -12.16
N TRP A 175 3.96 -13.40 -10.86
CA TRP A 175 3.62 -14.68 -10.26
C TRP A 175 2.12 -14.99 -10.44
N LEU A 176 1.23 -14.03 -10.14
CA LEU A 176 -0.21 -14.23 -10.37
C LEU A 176 -0.50 -14.51 -11.85
N LEU A 177 0.14 -13.83 -12.80
CA LEU A 177 -0.11 -14.05 -14.22
C LEU A 177 0.42 -15.40 -14.73
N THR A 178 1.62 -15.79 -14.31
CA THR A 178 2.35 -16.92 -14.91
C THR A 178 2.30 -18.20 -14.10
N ASN A 179 1.93 -18.11 -12.82
CA ASN A 179 1.97 -19.20 -11.83
C ASN A 179 3.35 -19.85 -11.68
N ARG A 180 4.44 -19.14 -12.01
CA ARG A 180 5.83 -19.63 -11.89
C ARG A 180 6.44 -19.20 -10.57
N SER A 181 6.94 -20.15 -9.79
CA SER A 181 7.54 -19.92 -8.46
C SER A 181 8.74 -18.97 -8.47
N ILE A 182 9.50 -18.89 -9.57
CA ILE A 182 10.67 -17.99 -9.74
C ILE A 182 10.40 -16.53 -9.38
N TRP A 183 9.13 -16.09 -9.45
CA TRP A 183 8.71 -14.74 -9.13
C TRP A 183 8.42 -14.50 -7.64
N LEU A 184 8.42 -15.56 -6.83
CA LEU A 184 8.27 -15.52 -5.36
C LEU A 184 9.48 -16.12 -4.63
N ASP A 185 10.13 -17.10 -5.25
CA ASP A 185 11.22 -17.86 -4.67
C ASP A 185 12.55 -17.41 -5.28
N PHE A 186 13.34 -16.73 -4.46
CA PHE A 186 14.70 -16.30 -4.84
C PHE A 186 15.76 -17.33 -4.46
N THR A 187 15.36 -18.48 -3.91
CA THR A 187 16.30 -19.52 -3.45
C THR A 187 16.66 -20.52 -4.54
N ASP A 188 15.94 -20.53 -5.67
CA ASP A 188 16.23 -21.38 -6.84
C ASP A 188 17.41 -20.88 -7.70
N VAL A 189 18.15 -19.85 -7.26
CA VAL A 189 19.35 -19.32 -7.91
C VAL A 189 20.61 -19.84 -7.22
N VAL A 190 20.73 -21.17 -7.07
CA VAL A 190 21.99 -21.90 -6.79
C VAL A 190 21.96 -23.25 -7.48
#